data_AF-A0A1J9SHH9-F1
#
_entry.id   AF-A0A1J9SHH9-F1
#
_cell.length_a   1.000
_cell.length_b   1.000
_cell.length_c   1.000
_cell.angle_alpha   90.00
_cell.angle_beta   90.00
_cell.angle_gamma   90.00
#
_symmetry.space_group_name_H-M   'P 1'
#
loop_
_entity.id
_entity.type
_entity.pdbx_description
1 polymer ?
#
loop_
_entity_poly.entity_id
_entity_poly.type
_entity_poly.pdbx_seq_one_letter_code
_entity_poly.pdbx_strand_id
1 'polypeptide(L)'
;MTISLYDVTIPVLIRGLRNTHALVQKVSPDQRPSPPHHQTLISSFQPTNQTTPSSKTEPQASTWCQDNNRPETDILDARLAPDMRTFAFQIRACCVLSRSSTLTDAWRWWPSTTALDDESSLAGLAAALREHIGLLEGVGREEVEGREGVGRHLWTGGEEGVGFEAKFDDSIKFLNQFGLPNFWFHNTTAYALCRMKGVPLGKYDFLAGGGALE
;
A
#
# COMPACT_ATOMS: atom_id res chain seq x y z
N MET A 1 8.03 4.17 30.90
CA MET A 1 8.39 4.27 29.47
C MET A 1 7.28 5.04 28.79
N THR A 2 7.60 6.16 28.16
CA THR A 2 6.71 6.82 27.20
C THR A 2 6.69 5.97 25.93
N ILE A 3 5.50 5.74 25.38
CA ILE A 3 5.34 5.05 24.10
C ILE A 3 5.84 5.99 23.01
N SER A 4 6.76 5.52 22.15
CA SER A 4 7.20 6.28 20.99
C SER A 4 6.05 6.45 20.00
N LEU A 5 5.72 7.69 19.65
CA LEU A 5 4.73 7.96 18.60
C LEU A 5 5.16 7.39 17.26
N TYR A 6 6.46 7.49 16.93
CA TYR A 6 7.01 6.95 15.70
C TYR A 6 6.76 5.44 15.61
N ASP A 7 7.13 4.68 16.65
CA ASP A 7 7.06 3.22 16.64
C ASP A 7 5.63 2.68 16.51
N VAL A 8 4.64 3.43 16.99
CA VAL A 8 3.22 3.05 16.89
C VAL A 8 2.51 3.61 15.64
N THR A 9 3.21 4.40 14.80
CA THR A 9 2.65 5.00 13.58
C THR A 9 3.35 4.54 12.31
N ILE A 10 4.56 5.04 12.05
CA ILE A 10 5.21 4.95 10.74
C ILE A 10 5.52 3.49 10.37
N PRO A 11 6.19 2.68 11.21
CA PRO A 11 6.43 1.27 10.87
C PRO A 11 5.13 0.46 10.76
N VAL A 12 4.12 0.80 11.57
CA VAL A 12 2.81 0.13 11.56
C VAL A 12 2.09 0.34 10.23
N LEU A 13 2.08 1.58 9.73
CA LEU A 13 1.48 1.95 8.45
C LEU A 13 2.28 1.37 7.27
N ILE A 14 3.62 1.46 7.29
CA ILE A 14 4.49 0.86 6.27
C ILE A 14 4.22 -0.65 6.17
N ARG A 15 4.17 -1.35 7.31
CA ARG A 15 3.86 -2.79 7.33
C ARG A 15 2.49 -3.08 6.73
N GLY A 16 1.46 -2.32 7.11
CA GLY A 16 0.12 -2.47 6.55
C GLY A 16 0.08 -2.27 5.02
N LEU A 17 0.78 -1.26 4.52
CA LEU A 17 0.89 -1.02 3.07
C LEU A 17 1.68 -2.13 2.36
N ARG A 18 2.80 -2.60 2.92
CA ARG A 18 3.58 -3.71 2.35
C ARG A 18 2.76 -4.99 2.25
N ASN A 19 1.99 -5.31 3.29
CA ASN A 19 1.08 -6.46 3.26
C ASN A 19 -0.02 -6.30 2.20
N THR A 20 -0.55 -5.09 2.04
CA THR A 20 -1.53 -4.76 0.99
C THR A 20 -0.91 -4.89 -0.39
N HIS A 21 0.32 -4.41 -0.57
CA HIS A 21 1.06 -4.53 -1.81
C HIS A 21 1.29 -5.99 -2.20
N ALA A 22 1.74 -6.82 -1.26
CA ALA A 22 1.88 -8.25 -1.47
C ALA A 22 0.54 -8.91 -1.87
N LEU A 23 -0.57 -8.50 -1.25
CA LEU A 23 -1.90 -8.93 -1.66
C LEU A 23 -2.25 -8.51 -3.10
N VAL A 24 -1.98 -7.26 -3.49
CA VAL A 24 -2.21 -6.78 -4.86
C VAL A 24 -1.33 -7.56 -5.85
N GLN A 25 -0.08 -7.87 -5.51
CA GLN A 25 0.80 -8.68 -6.37
C GLN A 25 0.28 -10.11 -6.60
N LYS A 26 -0.51 -10.68 -5.69
CA LYS A 26 -1.15 -11.99 -5.92
C LYS A 26 -2.24 -11.96 -6.99
N VAL A 27 -2.80 -10.77 -7.27
CA VAL A 27 -3.85 -10.57 -8.28
C VAL A 27 -3.36 -9.80 -9.52
N SER A 28 -2.27 -9.04 -9.40
CA SER A 28 -1.68 -8.17 -10.44
C SER A 28 -0.52 -8.84 -11.17
N PRO A 29 -0.40 -8.69 -12.50
CA PRO A 29 0.81 -9.13 -13.22
C PRO A 29 2.05 -8.42 -12.69
N ASP A 30 3.10 -9.20 -12.39
CA ASP A 30 4.38 -8.68 -11.93
C ASP A 30 5.05 -7.89 -13.08
N GLN A 31 5.06 -6.56 -12.96
CA GLN A 31 6.03 -5.73 -13.67
C GLN A 31 7.16 -5.40 -12.70
N ARG A 32 8.07 -6.36 -12.48
CA ARG A 32 9.41 -6.02 -12.00
C ARG A 32 9.99 -4.98 -12.96
N PRO A 33 10.56 -3.86 -12.48
CA PRO A 33 11.25 -2.92 -13.35
C PRO A 33 12.34 -3.69 -14.10
N SER A 34 12.34 -3.60 -15.42
CA SER A 34 13.43 -4.12 -16.24
C SER A 34 14.75 -3.60 -15.68
N PRO A 35 15.78 -4.44 -15.51
CA PRO A 35 17.09 -3.94 -15.11
C PRO A 35 17.53 -2.87 -16.12
N PRO A 36 18.19 -1.78 -15.66
CA PRO A 36 18.62 -0.72 -16.56
C PRO A 36 19.47 -1.33 -17.66
N HIS A 37 19.20 -0.92 -18.91
CA HIS A 37 20.00 -1.31 -20.07
C HIS A 37 21.42 -0.78 -19.88
N HIS A 38 22.27 -1.53 -19.19
CA HIS A 38 23.71 -1.36 -19.30
C HIS A 38 24.09 -1.81 -20.71
N GLN A 39 24.24 -0.83 -21.61
CA GLN A 39 24.95 -0.98 -22.86
C GLN A 39 26.32 -1.58 -22.55
N THR A 40 26.41 -2.90 -22.72
CA THR A 40 27.66 -3.62 -22.52
C THR A 40 28.52 -3.33 -23.74
N LEU A 41 29.52 -2.48 -23.57
CA LEU A 41 30.60 -2.32 -24.53
C LEU A 41 31.28 -3.68 -24.68
N ILE A 42 31.15 -4.26 -25.88
CA ILE A 42 31.84 -5.48 -26.28
C ILE A 42 33.34 -5.16 -26.31
N SER A 43 34.10 -5.70 -25.34
CA SER A 43 35.54 -5.84 -25.46
C SER A 43 35.86 -7.31 -25.72
N SER A 44 36.49 -7.54 -26.85
CA SER A 44 36.84 -8.82 -27.45
C SER A 44 37.85 -9.61 -26.61
N PHE A 45 37.46 -10.77 -26.09
CA PHE A 45 38.38 -11.89 -25.81
C PHE A 45 37.62 -13.21 -25.67
N GLN A 46 38.01 -14.22 -26.45
CA GLN A 46 37.79 -15.65 -26.24
C GLN A 46 39.12 -16.35 -26.61
N PRO A 47 39.46 -17.56 -26.07
CA PRO A 47 38.54 -18.69 -25.86
C PRO A 47 38.78 -19.57 -24.62
N THR A 48 37.76 -20.35 -24.21
CA THR A 48 37.80 -21.84 -24.07
C THR A 48 36.53 -22.39 -23.40
N ASN A 49 36.16 -23.61 -23.83
CA ASN A 49 34.97 -24.39 -23.49
C ASN A 49 34.55 -24.36 -22.01
N GLN A 50 33.38 -23.76 -21.74
CA GLN A 50 32.45 -24.26 -20.73
C GLN A 50 31.04 -24.18 -21.31
N THR A 51 30.34 -25.31 -21.29
CA THR A 51 28.92 -25.43 -21.56
C THR A 51 28.15 -24.48 -20.66
N THR A 52 27.67 -23.38 -21.22
CA THR A 52 26.72 -22.47 -20.58
C THR A 52 25.46 -23.24 -20.23
N PRO A 53 24.98 -23.22 -18.98
CA PRO A 53 23.60 -23.60 -18.71
C PRO A 53 22.73 -22.60 -19.49
N SER A 54 21.84 -23.13 -20.33
CA SER A 54 20.73 -22.40 -20.93
C SER A 54 20.18 -21.40 -19.89
N SER A 55 20.14 -20.13 -20.26
CA SER A 55 19.46 -19.08 -19.51
C SER A 55 18.01 -19.50 -19.36
N LYS A 56 17.69 -20.20 -18.28
CA LYS A 56 16.32 -20.38 -17.83
C LYS A 56 15.84 -18.98 -17.46
N THR A 57 15.08 -18.36 -18.34
CA THR A 57 14.13 -17.33 -17.94
C THR A 57 13.34 -17.94 -16.79
N GLU A 58 13.52 -17.41 -15.58
CA GLU A 58 12.62 -17.71 -14.47
C GLU A 58 11.20 -17.44 -14.96
N PRO A 59 10.26 -18.39 -14.81
CA PRO A 59 8.89 -18.14 -15.22
C PRO A 59 8.39 -16.91 -14.45
N GLN A 60 7.96 -15.89 -15.21
CA GLN A 60 7.27 -14.73 -14.66
C GLN A 60 6.08 -15.29 -13.86
N ALA A 61 6.05 -15.05 -12.54
CA ALA A 61 5.03 -15.64 -11.68
C ALA A 61 3.65 -15.23 -12.22
N SER A 62 2.85 -16.22 -12.61
CA SER A 62 1.49 -15.98 -13.09
C SER A 62 0.60 -15.57 -11.92
N THR A 63 -0.42 -14.78 -12.21
CA THR A 63 -1.28 -14.15 -11.20
C THR A 63 -2.58 -14.88 -11.08
N TRP A 64 -3.30 -14.68 -9.98
CA TRP A 64 -4.61 -15.30 -9.82
C TRP A 64 -5.59 -14.94 -10.95
N CYS A 65 -5.62 -13.69 -11.41
CA CYS A 65 -6.48 -13.28 -12.53
C CYS A 65 -6.10 -14.02 -13.82
N GLN A 66 -4.81 -14.16 -14.12
CA GLN A 66 -4.33 -14.87 -15.30
C GLN A 66 -4.61 -16.38 -15.21
N ASP A 67 -4.25 -17.01 -14.10
CA ASP A 67 -4.43 -18.44 -13.85
C ASP A 67 -5.89 -18.89 -13.93
N ASN A 68 -6.81 -17.98 -13.63
CA ASN A 68 -8.25 -18.25 -13.62
C ASN A 68 -8.99 -17.62 -14.81
N ASN A 69 -8.28 -17.08 -15.81
CA ASN A 69 -8.87 -16.41 -16.98
C ASN A 69 -9.92 -15.34 -16.62
N ARG A 70 -9.63 -14.52 -15.60
CA ARG A 70 -10.51 -13.44 -15.13
C ARG A 70 -9.97 -12.06 -15.50
N PRO A 71 -10.82 -11.13 -15.94
CA PRO A 71 -10.39 -9.75 -16.20
C PRO A 71 -10.05 -9.05 -14.87
N GLU A 72 -9.14 -8.09 -14.90
CA GLU A 72 -8.77 -7.33 -13.68
C GLU A 72 -9.98 -6.60 -13.06
N THR A 73 -10.94 -6.20 -13.89
CA THR A 73 -12.19 -5.55 -13.46
C THR A 73 -12.99 -6.40 -12.48
N ASP A 74 -12.86 -7.73 -12.51
CA ASP A 74 -13.49 -8.62 -11.53
C ASP A 74 -13.03 -8.29 -10.10
N ILE A 75 -11.77 -7.89 -9.94
CA ILE A 75 -11.20 -7.46 -8.66
C ILE A 75 -11.40 -5.96 -8.47
N LEU A 76 -11.01 -5.13 -9.45
CA LEU A 76 -11.01 -3.67 -9.33
C LEU A 76 -12.38 -3.10 -8.95
N ASP A 77 -13.46 -3.64 -9.54
CA ASP A 77 -14.83 -3.18 -9.33
C ASP A 77 -15.57 -3.92 -8.20
N ALA A 78 -14.90 -4.87 -7.53
CA ALA A 78 -15.50 -5.68 -6.48
C ALA A 78 -15.99 -4.82 -5.30
N ARG A 79 -17.18 -5.14 -4.79
CA ARG A 79 -17.81 -4.52 -3.60
C ARG A 79 -18.35 -5.60 -2.68
N LEU A 80 -18.33 -5.36 -1.36
CA LEU A 80 -18.94 -6.26 -0.38
C LEU A 80 -20.46 -6.06 -0.26
N ALA A 81 -20.91 -4.82 -0.47
CA ALA A 81 -22.33 -4.45 -0.51
C ALA A 81 -22.57 -3.40 -1.61
N PRO A 82 -23.81 -3.25 -2.12
CA PRO A 82 -24.11 -2.37 -3.25
C PRO A 82 -23.71 -0.89 -3.04
N ASP A 83 -23.77 -0.41 -1.80
CA ASP A 83 -23.44 0.95 -1.38
C ASP A 83 -21.98 1.13 -0.94
N MET A 84 -21.24 0.03 -0.75
CA MET A 84 -19.82 0.08 -0.41
C MET A 84 -18.94 0.40 -1.63
N ARG A 85 -17.82 1.09 -1.39
CA ARG A 85 -16.85 1.46 -2.43
C ARG A 85 -16.08 0.24 -2.98
N THR A 86 -15.56 0.38 -4.20
CA THR A 86 -14.84 -0.68 -4.94
C THR A 86 -13.49 -1.02 -4.32
N PHE A 87 -12.90 -2.15 -4.72
CA PHE A 87 -11.53 -2.52 -4.36
C PHE A 87 -10.52 -1.41 -4.67
N ALA A 88 -10.59 -0.81 -5.86
CA ALA A 88 -9.69 0.29 -6.24
C ALA A 88 -9.76 1.46 -5.24
N PHE A 89 -10.96 1.81 -4.77
CA PHE A 89 -11.13 2.82 -3.73
C PHE A 89 -10.56 2.37 -2.37
N GLN A 90 -10.70 1.09 -1.99
CA GLN A 90 -10.12 0.59 -0.74
C GLN A 90 -8.59 0.74 -0.75
N ILE A 91 -7.94 0.48 -1.88
CA ILE A 91 -6.48 0.67 -2.04
C ILE A 91 -6.10 2.15 -2.00
N ARG A 92 -6.81 3.01 -2.76
CA ARG A 92 -6.65 4.47 -2.68
C ARG A 92 -6.72 4.96 -1.24
N ALA A 93 -7.76 4.55 -0.51
CA ALA A 93 -7.97 4.96 0.86
C ALA A 93 -6.80 4.51 1.76
N CYS A 94 -6.27 3.29 1.60
CA CYS A 94 -5.09 2.83 2.34
C CYS A 94 -3.88 3.76 2.11
N CYS A 95 -3.57 4.11 0.86
CA CYS A 95 -2.48 5.02 0.51
C CYS A 95 -2.67 6.43 1.10
N VAL A 96 -3.86 7.00 0.93
CA VAL A 96 -4.13 8.38 1.37
C VAL A 96 -4.18 8.49 2.89
N LEU A 97 -4.78 7.50 3.57
CA LEU A 97 -4.92 7.50 5.03
C LEU A 97 -3.60 7.23 5.75
N SER A 98 -2.71 6.40 5.17
CA SER A 98 -1.38 6.20 5.75
C SER A 98 -0.59 7.51 5.76
N ARG A 99 -0.59 8.24 4.64
CA ARG A 99 0.05 9.57 4.55
C ARG A 99 -0.61 10.57 5.50
N SER A 100 -1.93 10.54 5.62
CA SER A 100 -2.68 11.41 6.53
C SER A 100 -2.55 11.03 8.01
N SER A 101 -1.80 9.98 8.34
CA SER A 101 -1.65 9.47 9.72
C SER A 101 -0.21 9.52 10.24
N THR A 102 0.71 10.22 9.55
CA THR A 102 2.15 10.29 9.92
C THR A 102 2.43 11.15 11.15
N LEU A 103 1.51 12.06 11.52
CA LEU A 103 1.61 12.99 12.65
C LEU A 103 2.76 14.02 12.60
N THR A 104 3.42 14.21 11.45
CA THR A 104 4.50 15.20 11.30
C THR A 104 4.05 16.64 11.53
N ASP A 105 4.96 17.60 11.68
CA ASP A 105 4.57 19.03 11.78
C ASP A 105 4.06 19.59 10.46
N ALA A 106 4.58 19.08 9.34
CA ALA A 106 4.09 19.38 7.99
C ALA A 106 2.79 18.61 7.65
N TRP A 107 2.17 17.98 8.65
CA TRP A 107 0.96 17.19 8.48
C TRP A 107 -0.18 18.02 7.89
N ARG A 108 -0.89 17.38 6.96
CA ARG A 108 -2.18 17.85 6.44
C ARG A 108 -3.09 16.66 6.23
N TRP A 109 -4.38 16.91 6.34
CA TRP A 109 -5.38 15.93 5.95
C TRP A 109 -5.51 15.85 4.42
N TRP A 110 -5.53 14.62 3.91
CA TRP A 110 -5.94 14.32 2.55
C TRP A 110 -7.19 13.44 2.58
N PRO A 111 -8.28 13.83 1.90
CA PRO A 111 -9.49 13.03 1.88
C PRO A 111 -9.27 11.77 1.06
N SER A 112 -9.86 10.63 1.46
CA SER A 112 -9.76 9.38 0.69
C SER A 112 -10.34 9.45 -0.73
N THR A 113 -10.98 10.57 -1.10
CA THR A 113 -11.41 10.87 -2.47
C THR A 113 -10.25 11.37 -3.36
N THR A 114 -9.11 11.78 -2.80
CA THR A 114 -7.92 12.15 -3.56
C THR A 114 -7.47 10.99 -4.44
N ALA A 115 -7.54 11.20 -5.76
CA ALA A 115 -7.21 10.18 -6.75
C ALA A 115 -5.72 9.82 -6.71
N LEU A 116 -5.41 8.58 -7.06
CA LEU A 116 -4.05 8.13 -7.37
C LEU A 116 -3.76 8.42 -8.85
N ASP A 117 -2.48 8.41 -9.22
CA ASP A 117 -2.04 8.64 -10.61
C ASP A 117 -2.60 7.60 -11.59
N ASP A 118 -2.55 6.31 -11.23
CA ASP A 118 -3.24 5.22 -11.93
C ASP A 118 -3.92 4.28 -10.95
N GLU A 119 -5.24 4.29 -10.98
CA GLU A 119 -6.12 3.39 -10.22
C GLU A 119 -7.05 2.57 -11.11
N SER A 120 -6.81 2.61 -12.42
CA SER A 120 -7.59 1.91 -13.44
C SER A 120 -7.09 0.49 -13.69
N SER A 121 -5.93 0.14 -13.14
CA SER A 121 -5.27 -1.16 -13.30
C SER A 121 -4.72 -1.68 -11.97
N LEU A 122 -4.59 -3.00 -11.83
CA LEU A 122 -3.96 -3.60 -10.64
C LEU A 122 -2.48 -3.21 -10.53
N ALA A 123 -1.80 -3.03 -11.67
CA ALA A 123 -0.42 -2.57 -11.74
C ALA A 123 -0.27 -1.12 -11.25
N GLY A 124 -1.20 -0.23 -11.61
CA GLY A 124 -1.26 1.15 -11.13
C GLY A 124 -1.45 1.23 -9.62
N LEU A 125 -2.39 0.43 -9.09
CA LEU A 125 -2.60 0.31 -7.65
C LEU A 125 -1.35 -0.20 -6.91
N ALA A 126 -0.63 -1.19 -7.47
CA ALA A 126 0.64 -1.67 -6.92
C ALA A 126 1.73 -0.59 -6.96
N ALA A 127 1.81 0.18 -8.04
CA ALA A 127 2.75 1.30 -8.15
C ALA A 127 2.46 2.39 -7.10
N ALA A 128 1.20 2.77 -6.92
CA ALA A 128 0.80 3.75 -5.92
C ALA A 128 1.11 3.29 -4.49
N LEU A 129 0.92 2.00 -4.18
CA LEU A 129 1.31 1.43 -2.89
C LEU A 129 2.82 1.54 -2.65
N ARG A 130 3.65 1.22 -3.65
CA ARG A 130 5.12 1.37 -3.54
C ARG A 130 5.55 2.82 -3.33
N GLU A 131 4.95 3.74 -4.07
CA GLU A 131 5.21 5.17 -3.92
C GLU A 131 4.91 5.63 -2.49
N HIS A 132 3.74 5.28 -1.96
CA HIS A 132 3.33 5.69 -0.61
C HIS A 132 4.15 5.01 0.48
N ILE A 133 4.61 3.77 0.27
CA ILE A 133 5.60 3.14 1.14
C ILE A 133 6.88 3.98 1.17
N GLY A 134 7.42 4.37 0.01
CA GLY A 134 8.62 5.22 -0.08
C GLY A 134 8.45 6.59 0.57
N LEU A 135 7.27 7.22 0.44
CA LEU A 135 6.95 8.46 1.15
C LEU A 135 7.02 8.30 2.66
N LEU A 136 6.51 7.19 3.21
CA LEU A 136 6.53 6.92 4.65
C LEU A 136 7.93 6.50 5.13
N GLU A 137 8.71 5.80 4.31
CA GLU A 137 10.11 5.46 4.61
C GLU A 137 11.00 6.70 4.72
N GLY A 138 10.61 7.79 4.05
CA GLY A 138 11.27 9.09 4.17
C GLY A 138 10.96 9.86 5.47
N VAL A 139 9.98 9.41 6.27
CA VAL A 139 9.63 10.08 7.54
C VAL A 139 10.59 9.66 8.64
N GLY A 140 11.35 10.63 9.15
CA GLY A 140 12.28 10.47 10.26
C GLY A 140 11.59 10.40 11.62
N ARG A 141 12.26 9.81 12.61
CA ARG A 141 11.75 9.71 13.98
C ARG A 141 11.54 11.09 14.60
N GLU A 142 12.48 11.99 14.39
CA GLU A 142 12.50 13.36 14.87
C GLU A 142 11.32 14.22 14.36
N GLU A 143 10.69 13.82 13.25
CA GLU A 143 9.52 14.50 12.70
C GLU A 143 8.22 14.14 13.44
N VAL A 144 8.22 13.02 14.17
CA VAL A 144 7.02 12.44 14.79
C VAL A 144 7.12 12.43 16.33
N GLU A 145 8.30 12.19 16.89
CA GLU A 145 8.49 12.18 18.35
C GLU A 145 8.22 13.56 18.97
N GLY A 146 7.63 13.59 20.16
CA GLY A 146 7.34 14.85 20.85
C GLY A 146 6.08 15.57 20.34
N ARG A 147 5.31 14.95 19.44
CA ARG A 147 4.06 15.50 18.90
C ARG A 147 2.83 15.03 19.67
N GLU A 148 3.02 14.38 20.82
CA GLU A 148 1.96 14.11 21.78
C GLU A 148 1.31 15.43 22.23
N GLY A 149 0.00 15.43 22.46
CA GLY A 149 -0.73 16.64 22.85
C GLY A 149 -0.90 17.69 21.75
N VAL A 150 -0.33 17.49 20.55
CA VAL A 150 -0.55 18.40 19.42
C VAL A 150 -1.88 18.05 18.75
N GLY A 151 -2.85 18.97 18.81
CA GLY A 151 -4.15 18.79 18.20
C GLY A 151 -4.09 18.51 16.68
N ARG A 152 -5.11 17.81 16.18
CA ARG A 152 -5.31 17.55 14.75
C ARG A 152 -6.72 18.00 14.38
N HIS A 153 -6.80 18.79 13.32
CA HIS A 153 -8.05 19.34 12.82
C HIS A 153 -8.15 19.03 11.33
N LEU A 154 -9.26 18.44 10.92
CA LEU A 154 -9.52 18.11 9.52
C LEU A 154 -10.97 18.32 9.15
N TRP A 155 -11.17 18.57 7.87
CA TRP A 155 -12.46 18.49 7.21
C TRP A 155 -12.46 17.28 6.31
N THR A 156 -13.49 16.43 6.37
CA THR A 156 -13.49 15.17 5.62
C THR A 156 -13.37 15.35 4.11
N GLY A 157 -13.71 16.53 3.58
CA GLY A 157 -13.52 16.89 2.18
C GLY A 157 -12.14 17.42 1.80
N GLY A 158 -11.21 17.58 2.76
CA GLY A 158 -9.86 18.10 2.51
C GLY A 158 -9.72 19.63 2.59
N GLU A 159 -10.84 20.35 2.52
CA GLU A 159 -10.90 21.82 2.53
C GLU A 159 -11.81 22.32 3.64
N GLU A 160 -11.51 23.50 4.19
CA GLU A 160 -12.30 24.11 5.26
C GLU A 160 -13.76 24.32 4.82
N GLY A 161 -14.70 23.88 5.65
CA GLY A 161 -16.13 23.92 5.36
C GLY A 161 -16.65 22.80 4.45
N VAL A 162 -15.78 21.95 3.90
CA VAL A 162 -16.19 20.86 2.99
C VAL A 162 -16.28 19.53 3.75
N GLY A 163 -17.52 19.08 3.96
CA GLY A 163 -17.82 17.84 4.68
C GLY A 163 -17.95 18.03 6.20
N PHE A 164 -17.67 16.98 6.96
CA PHE A 164 -17.71 17.00 8.43
C PHE A 164 -16.38 17.54 9.00
N GLU A 165 -16.50 18.42 10.00
CA GLU A 165 -15.36 18.92 10.77
C GLU A 165 -15.02 17.95 11.90
N ALA A 166 -13.80 17.43 11.92
CA ALA A 166 -13.29 16.59 13.00
C ALA A 166 -12.12 17.26 13.72
N LYS A 167 -12.30 17.52 15.01
CA LYS A 167 -11.29 18.13 15.90
C LYS A 167 -10.85 17.12 16.94
N PHE A 168 -9.54 16.92 17.02
CA PHE A 168 -8.88 16.13 18.04
C PHE A 168 -7.94 17.06 18.79
N ASP A 169 -8.09 17.14 20.10
CA ASP A 169 -7.24 17.94 20.98
C ASP A 169 -5.84 17.32 21.18
N ASP A 170 -5.64 16.09 20.72
CA ASP A 170 -4.42 15.32 20.88
C ASP A 170 -4.17 14.38 19.67
N SER A 171 -2.91 14.26 19.28
CA SER A 171 -2.46 13.46 18.12
C SER A 171 -2.65 11.96 18.32
N ILE A 172 -2.50 11.45 19.54
CA ILE A 172 -2.75 10.04 19.88
C ILE A 172 -4.25 9.74 19.76
N LYS A 173 -5.12 10.66 20.21
CA LYS A 173 -6.57 10.51 20.03
C LYS A 173 -6.95 10.47 18.56
N PHE A 174 -6.43 11.40 17.74
CA PHE A 174 -6.63 11.37 16.29
C PHE A 174 -6.19 10.03 15.70
N LEU A 175 -4.97 9.59 16.02
CA LEU A 175 -4.42 8.35 15.49
C LEU A 175 -5.25 7.13 15.86
N ASN A 176 -5.59 6.96 17.14
CA ASN A 176 -6.24 5.76 17.65
C ASN A 176 -7.76 5.73 17.42
N GLN A 177 -8.42 6.88 17.30
CA GLN A 177 -9.87 6.94 17.12
C GLN A 177 -10.29 7.18 15.67
N PHE A 178 -9.37 7.67 14.83
CA PHE A 178 -9.69 8.02 13.45
C PHE A 178 -8.67 7.47 12.44
N GLY A 179 -7.40 7.82 12.54
CA GLY A 179 -6.38 7.46 11.54
C GLY A 179 -6.22 5.94 11.34
N LEU A 180 -5.76 5.24 12.38
CA LEU A 180 -5.54 3.79 12.33
C LEU A 180 -6.83 2.99 12.12
N PRO A 181 -7.97 3.27 12.80
CA PRO A 181 -9.22 2.57 12.54
C PRO A 181 -9.67 2.65 11.07
N ASN A 182 -9.60 3.83 10.45
CA ASN A 182 -9.95 3.99 9.03
C ASN A 182 -8.98 3.22 8.14
N PHE A 183 -7.67 3.33 8.37
CA PHE A 183 -6.67 2.60 7.60
C PHE A 183 -6.91 1.09 7.64
N TRP A 184 -7.08 0.51 8.83
CA TRP A 184 -7.30 -0.93 8.99
C TRP A 184 -8.64 -1.40 8.45
N PHE A 185 -9.69 -0.56 8.48
CA PHE A 185 -10.96 -0.86 7.84
C PHE A 185 -10.79 -1.06 6.33
N HIS A 186 -10.15 -0.11 5.64
CA HIS A 186 -9.93 -0.20 4.20
C HIS A 186 -8.99 -1.35 3.83
N ASN A 187 -7.93 -1.54 4.60
CA ASN A 187 -6.97 -2.63 4.43
C ASN A 187 -7.66 -4.01 4.52
N THR A 188 -8.45 -4.22 5.57
CA THR A 188 -9.22 -5.46 5.79
C THR A 188 -10.29 -5.65 4.72
N THR A 189 -10.92 -4.57 4.28
CA THR A 189 -11.94 -4.63 3.23
C THR A 189 -11.34 -5.05 1.88
N ALA A 190 -10.16 -4.52 1.52
CA ALA A 190 -9.43 -4.96 0.33
C ALA A 190 -9.10 -6.46 0.40
N TYR A 191 -8.62 -6.94 1.56
CA TYR A 191 -8.41 -8.35 1.82
C TYR A 191 -9.68 -9.19 1.62
N ALA A 192 -10.79 -8.76 2.23
CA ALA A 192 -12.07 -9.46 2.15
C ALA A 192 -12.60 -9.53 0.71
N LEU A 193 -12.45 -8.48 -0.09
CA LEU A 193 -12.87 -8.45 -1.49
C LEU A 193 -12.10 -9.47 -2.34
N CYS A 194 -10.77 -9.53 -2.21
CA CYS A 194 -9.97 -10.57 -2.88
C CYS A 194 -10.39 -11.97 -2.42
N ARG A 195 -10.60 -12.18 -1.12
CA ARG A 195 -11.02 -13.47 -0.59
C ARG A 195 -12.40 -13.88 -1.11
N MET A 196 -13.34 -12.95 -1.16
CA MET A 196 -14.69 -13.15 -1.72
C MET A 196 -14.65 -13.52 -3.20
N LYS A 197 -13.71 -12.97 -3.96
CA LYS A 197 -13.54 -13.27 -5.39
C LYS A 197 -12.88 -14.63 -5.66
N GLY A 198 -12.37 -15.30 -4.63
CA GLY A 198 -11.78 -16.63 -4.72
C GLY A 198 -10.25 -16.65 -4.71
N VAL A 199 -9.60 -15.51 -4.43
CA VAL A 199 -8.14 -15.46 -4.27
C VAL A 199 -7.75 -16.30 -3.04
N PRO A 200 -6.76 -17.20 -3.14
CA PRO A 200 -6.37 -18.12 -2.08
C PRO A 200 -5.55 -17.41 -0.97
N LEU A 201 -6.19 -16.47 -0.26
CA LEU A 201 -5.59 -15.71 0.84
C LEU A 201 -5.87 -16.34 2.21
N GLY A 202 -4.88 -16.31 3.10
CA GLY A 202 -4.98 -16.70 4.50
C GLY A 202 -4.72 -15.53 5.45
N LYS A 203 -4.77 -15.78 6.76
CA LYS A 203 -4.50 -14.77 7.79
C LYS A 203 -3.07 -14.20 7.70
N TYR A 204 -2.10 -15.00 7.30
CA TYR A 204 -0.70 -14.57 7.16
C TYR A 204 -0.48 -13.63 5.98
N ASP A 205 -1.34 -13.66 4.96
CA ASP A 205 -1.33 -12.64 3.90
C ASP A 205 -1.67 -11.26 4.45
N PHE A 206 -2.62 -11.20 5.36
CA PHE A 206 -2.99 -9.97 6.04
C PHE A 206 -1.93 -9.52 7.04
N LEU A 207 -1.37 -10.43 7.84
CA LEU A 207 -0.44 -10.08 8.93
C LEU A 207 1.00 -9.82 8.48
N ALA A 208 1.47 -10.51 7.44
CA ALA A 208 2.87 -10.54 7.02
C ALA A 208 3.06 -10.62 5.49
N GLY A 209 2.04 -10.29 4.69
CA GLY A 209 2.14 -10.37 3.22
C GLY A 209 2.34 -11.78 2.67
N GLY A 210 2.06 -12.81 3.48
CA GLY A 210 2.23 -14.22 3.12
C GLY A 210 3.59 -14.80 3.53
N GLY A 211 4.45 -14.00 4.16
CA GLY A 211 5.72 -14.42 4.75
C GLY A 211 5.59 -14.90 6.20
N ALA A 212 6.75 -15.09 6.85
CA ALA A 212 6.82 -15.41 8.27
C ALA A 212 6.47 -14.19 9.15
N LEU A 213 5.98 -14.45 10.35
CA LEU A 213 5.94 -13.42 11.40
C LEU A 213 7.34 -13.30 11.98
N GLU A 214 8.06 -12.26 11.58
CA GLU A 214 9.34 -11.85 12.18
C GLU A 214 9.12 -10.77 13.24
#